data_AF-E0DI25-F1
#
_entry.id   AF-E0DI25-F1
#
_cell.length_a   1.000
_cell.length_b   1.000
_cell.length_c   1.000
_cell.angle_alpha   90.00
_cell.angle_beta   90.00
_cell.angle_gamma   90.00
#
_symmetry.space_group_name_H-M   'P 1'
#
loop_
_entity.id
_entity.type
_entity.pdbx_description
1 polymer ?
#
loop_
_entity_poly.entity_id
_entity_poly.type
_entity_poly.pdbx_seq_one_letter_code
_entity_poly.pdbx_strand_id
1 'polypeptide(L)'
;MRDYYTEVLLDDLVESGAWLDLELKRPFLATWVNDEDFDNPDWEDPIIGRTQKNVRKFAAMDPVVDLESLRGMKVKVFYDD
;
A
#
# COMPACT_ATOMS: atom_id res chain seq x y z
N MET A 1 -0.78 1.21 -14.73
CA MET A 1 0.46 1.96 -14.40
C MET A 1 0.26 2.54 -13.02
N ARG A 2 1.03 2.04 -12.05
CA ARG A 2 0.95 2.46 -10.65
C ARG A 2 1.48 3.89 -10.54
N ASP A 3 0.79 4.72 -9.78
CA ASP A 3 1.16 6.13 -9.67
C ASP A 3 2.36 6.29 -8.73
N TYR A 4 3.45 6.83 -9.25
CA TYR A 4 4.67 7.16 -8.50
C TYR A 4 4.37 7.98 -7.23
N TYR A 5 3.32 8.81 -7.28
CA TYR A 5 2.85 9.56 -6.11
C TYR A 5 2.48 8.66 -4.93
N THR A 6 1.85 7.51 -5.18
CA THR A 6 1.40 6.59 -4.13
C THR A 6 2.58 5.88 -3.47
N GLU A 7 3.63 5.58 -4.23
CA GLU A 7 4.86 4.96 -3.73
C GLU A 7 5.65 5.92 -2.84
N VAL A 8 5.76 7.20 -3.26
CA VAL A 8 6.38 8.27 -2.47
C VAL A 8 5.57 8.51 -1.19
N LEU A 9 4.24 8.60 -1.28
CA LEU A 9 3.39 8.76 -0.10
C LEU A 9 3.57 7.60 0.89
N LEU A 10 3.56 6.36 0.42
CA LEU A 10 3.77 5.19 1.27
C LEU A 10 5.14 5.25 1.97
N ASP A 11 6.17 5.67 1.24
CA ASP A 11 7.50 5.84 1.81
C ASP A 11 7.55 6.92 2.89
N ASP A 12 6.97 8.09 2.64
CA ASP A 12 6.88 9.18 3.61
C ASP A 12 6.12 8.76 4.87
N LEU A 13 5.02 8.01 4.72
CA LEU A 13 4.24 7.49 5.85
C LEU A 13 5.07 6.54 6.73
N VAL A 14 5.89 5.69 6.10
CA VAL A 14 6.77 4.75 6.82
C VAL A 14 7.94 5.47 7.49
N GLU A 15 8.63 6.36 6.78
CA GLU A 15 9.82 7.06 7.28
C GLU A 15 9.47 8.06 8.39
N SER A 16 8.33 8.74 8.29
CA SER A 16 7.87 9.68 9.32
C SER A 16 7.25 9.00 10.54
N GLY A 17 6.94 7.71 10.46
CA GLY A 17 6.16 7.03 11.49
C GLY A 17 4.71 7.56 11.58
N ALA A 18 4.20 8.16 10.50
CA ALA A 18 2.89 8.80 10.50
C ALA A 18 1.79 7.80 10.81
N TRP A 19 0.80 8.28 11.56
CA TRP A 19 -0.39 7.53 11.89
C TRP A 19 -1.52 7.86 10.90
N LEU A 20 -2.25 6.84 10.49
CA LEU A 20 -3.43 6.96 9.65
C LEU A 20 -4.57 6.17 10.29
N ASP A 21 -5.74 6.79 10.39
CA ASP A 21 -6.96 6.16 10.87
C ASP A 21 -7.22 4.82 10.18
N LEU A 22 -7.72 3.83 10.93
CA LEU A 22 -7.96 2.48 10.39
C LEU A 22 -8.88 2.50 9.16
N GLU A 23 -9.89 3.39 9.16
CA GLU A 23 -10.83 3.57 8.04
C GLU A 23 -10.16 4.05 6.76
N LEU A 24 -9.04 4.78 6.87
CA LEU A 24 -8.26 5.27 5.74
C LEU A 24 -7.11 4.33 5.38
N LYS A 25 -6.49 3.70 6.39
CA LYS A 25 -5.36 2.79 6.23
C LYS A 25 -5.74 1.50 5.51
N ARG A 26 -6.91 0.93 5.81
CA ARG A 26 -7.39 -0.28 5.14
C ARG A 26 -7.59 -0.11 3.64
N PRO A 27 -8.36 0.89 3.14
CA PRO A 27 -8.52 1.07 1.69
C PRO A 27 -7.19 1.45 1.03
N PHE A 28 -6.33 2.23 1.70
CA PHE A 28 -4.99 2.53 1.18
C PHE A 28 -4.12 1.26 1.01
N LEU A 29 -4.08 0.36 2.00
CA LEU A 29 -3.35 -0.91 1.88
C LEU A 29 -4.00 -1.87 0.88
N ALA A 30 -5.32 -1.82 0.74
CA ALA A 30 -6.06 -2.68 -0.17
C ALA A 30 -5.81 -2.35 -1.65
N THR A 31 -5.43 -1.12 -2.01
CA THR A 31 -5.00 -0.83 -3.40
C THR A 31 -3.74 -1.60 -3.77
N TRP A 32 -2.84 -1.83 -2.80
CA TRP A 32 -1.60 -2.58 -3.01
C TRP A 32 -1.84 -4.08 -3.11
N VAL A 33 -2.56 -4.65 -2.14
CA VAL A 33 -2.78 -6.11 -2.01
C VAL A 33 -3.62 -6.70 -3.14
N ASN A 34 -4.48 -5.88 -3.75
CA ASN A 34 -5.37 -6.30 -4.83
C ASN A 34 -4.85 -5.95 -6.22
N ASP A 35 -3.64 -5.41 -6.31
CA ASP A 35 -2.94 -5.22 -7.57
C ASP A 35 -2.43 -6.57 -8.09
N GLU A 36 -2.53 -6.78 -9.41
CA GLU A 36 -2.15 -8.04 -10.07
C GLU A 36 -0.69 -8.41 -9.85
N ASP A 37 0.19 -7.42 -9.73
CA ASP A 37 1.63 -7.61 -9.58
C ASP A 37 2.05 -7.72 -8.10
N PHE A 38 1.10 -7.71 -7.15
CA PHE A 38 1.45 -7.73 -5.72
C PHE A 38 2.13 -9.03 -5.29
N ASP A 39 1.65 -10.17 -5.80
CA ASP A 39 2.16 -11.50 -5.44
C ASP A 39 3.35 -11.92 -6.29
N ASN A 40 3.47 -11.35 -7.49
CA ASN A 40 4.56 -11.63 -8.42
C ASN A 40 5.16 -10.33 -8.98
N PRO A 41 5.79 -9.50 -8.12
CA PRO A 41 6.35 -8.23 -8.55
C PRO A 41 7.56 -8.41 -9.46
N ASP A 42 7.83 -7.40 -10.30
CA ASP A 42 9.11 -7.31 -11.00
C ASP A 42 10.22 -6.96 -10.00
N TRP A 43 10.97 -7.98 -9.59
CA TRP A 43 12.04 -7.87 -8.61
C TRP A 43 13.29 -7.16 -9.13
N GLU A 44 13.43 -6.99 -10.45
CA GLU A 44 14.55 -6.24 -11.02
C GLU A 44 14.35 -4.73 -10.87
N ASP A 45 13.12 -4.28 -10.59
CA ASP A 45 12.84 -2.88 -10.26
C ASP A 45 13.09 -2.60 -8.75
N PRO A 46 14.12 -1.80 -8.40
CA PRO A 46 14.42 -1.48 -7.01
C PRO A 46 13.30 -0.69 -6.31
N ILE A 47 12.48 0.05 -7.07
CA ILE A 47 11.33 0.78 -6.55
C ILE A 47 10.27 -0.22 -6.06
N ILE A 48 9.97 -1.25 -6.85
CA ILE A 48 9.00 -2.28 -6.49
C ILE A 48 9.43 -3.03 -5.23
N GLY A 49 10.71 -3.41 -5.13
CA GLY A 49 11.25 -4.06 -3.93
C GLY A 49 11.11 -3.20 -2.67
N ARG A 50 11.36 -1.89 -2.78
CA ARG A 50 11.19 -0.93 -1.69
C ARG A 50 9.72 -0.78 -1.29
N THR A 51 8.83 -0.61 -2.28
CA THR A 51 7.39 -0.48 -2.09
C THR A 51 6.82 -1.71 -1.39
N GLN A 52 7.17 -2.93 -1.83
CA GLN A 52 6.76 -4.18 -1.19
C GLN A 52 7.16 -4.25 0.30
N LYS A 53 8.37 -3.79 0.65
CA LYS A 53 8.82 -3.72 2.04
C LYS A 53 8.01 -2.68 2.83
N ASN A 54 7.75 -1.52 2.24
CA ASN A 54 7.03 -0.44 2.91
C ASN A 54 5.55 -0.77 3.13
N VAL A 55 4.88 -1.48 2.21
CA VAL A 55 3.50 -1.96 2.42
C VAL A 55 3.43 -2.83 3.70
N ARG A 56 4.35 -3.78 3.85
CA ARG A 56 4.42 -4.66 5.03
C ARG A 56 4.76 -3.92 6.31
N LYS A 57 5.70 -2.97 6.26
CA LYS A 57 6.04 -2.11 7.40
C LYS A 57 4.85 -1.27 7.83
N PHE A 58 4.21 -0.58 6.90
CA PHE A 58 3.09 0.31 7.20
C PHE A 58 1.92 -0.48 7.78
N ALA A 59 1.62 -1.67 7.24
CA ALA A 59 0.62 -2.58 7.79
C ALA A 59 0.93 -3.00 9.24
N ALA A 60 2.20 -3.14 9.61
CA ALA A 60 2.63 -3.49 10.96
C ALA A 60 2.72 -2.31 11.94
N MET A 61 2.65 -1.06 11.46
CA MET A 61 2.55 0.14 12.31
C MET A 61 1.12 0.27 12.87
N ASP A 62 0.93 0.96 14.00
CA ASP A 62 -0.40 1.17 14.56
C ASP A 62 -1.26 2.13 13.70
N PRO A 63 -2.56 1.85 13.48
CA PRO A 63 -3.23 0.60 13.83
C PRO A 63 -2.78 -0.54 12.91
N VAL A 64 -2.47 -1.71 13.49
CA VAL A 64 -2.01 -2.88 12.74
C VAL A 64 -3.11 -3.39 11.81
N VAL A 65 -2.76 -3.71 10.57
CA VAL A 65 -3.67 -4.25 9.56
C VAL A 65 -3.11 -5.56 9.00
N ASP A 66 -3.91 -6.62 9.05
CA ASP A 66 -3.61 -7.86 8.34
C ASP A 66 -3.86 -7.69 6.84
N LEU A 67 -2.81 -7.83 6.02
CA LEU A 67 -2.89 -7.65 4.58
C LEU A 67 -3.79 -8.71 3.92
N GLU A 68 -3.78 -9.95 4.39
CA GLU A 68 -4.61 -11.00 3.81
C GLU A 68 -6.12 -10.73 4.03
N SER A 69 -6.46 -10.05 5.14
CA SER A 69 -7.83 -9.58 5.39
C SER A 69 -8.36 -8.55 4.37
N LEU A 70 -7.49 -7.99 3.54
CA LEU A 70 -7.83 -6.99 2.51
C LEU A 70 -8.01 -7.59 1.12
N ARG A 71 -7.73 -8.88 0.93
CA ARG A 71 -7.92 -9.57 -0.35
C ARG A 71 -9.38 -9.48 -0.80
N GLY A 72 -9.60 -9.06 -2.04
CA GLY A 72 -10.93 -8.87 -2.62
C GLY A 72 -11.70 -7.65 -2.09
N MET A 73 -11.08 -6.81 -1.24
CA MET A 73 -11.70 -5.56 -0.81
C MET A 73 -11.86 -4.61 -2.00
N LYS A 74 -13.10 -4.23 -2.30
CA LYS A 74 -13.39 -3.24 -3.35
C LYS A 74 -13.03 -1.84 -2.84
N VAL A 75 -11.96 -1.25 -3.38
CA VAL A 75 -11.61 0.14 -3.15
C VAL A 75 -12.27 0.98 -4.25
N LYS A 76 -13.13 1.93 -3.89
CA LYS A 76 -13.58 2.96 -4.84
C LYS A 76 -12.45 3.96 -4.99
N VAL A 77 -11.75 3.86 -6.11
CA VAL A 77 -10.82 4.91 -6.55
C VAL A 77 -11.67 5.97 -7.25
N PHE A 78 -11.82 7.14 -6.63
CA PHE A 78 -12.39 8.31 -7.30
C PHE A 78 -11.25 8.98 -8.07
N TYR A 79 -11.16 8.71 -9.36
CA TYR A 79 -10.48 9.61 -10.28
C TYR A 79 -11.59 10.49 -10.85
N ASP A 80 -11.60 11.79 -10.52
CA ASP A 80 -12.39 12.75 -11.27
C ASP A 80 -11.73 12.88 -12.66
N ASP A 81 -12.51 12.64 -13.71
CA ASP A 81 -12.12 12.82 -15.13
C ASP A 81 -11.77 14.28 -15.47
#